data_AF-A0A0M8UKU2-F1
#
_entry.id   AF-A0A0M8UKU2-F1
#
_cell.length_a   1.000
_cell.length_b   1.000
_cell.length_c   1.000
_cell.angle_alpha   90.00
_cell.angle_beta   90.00
_cell.angle_gamma   90.00
#
_symmetry.space_group_name_H-M   'P 1'
#
loop_
_entity.id
_entity.type
_entity.pdbx_description
1 polymer ?
#
loop_
_entity_poly.entity_id
_entity_poly.type
_entity_poly.pdbx_seq_one_letter_code
_entity_poly.pdbx_strand_id
1 'polypeptide(L)' 'MKTSQHPYRDDHLDTTKVSLEPARSTDPRGAHVLHFDRSHGWLRFTFVHRTAEPQIVIEQIFWQ' A
#
# COMPACT_ATOMS: atom_id res chain seq x y z
N MET A 1 10.63 -11.43 -21.60
CA MET A 1 10.64 -11.74 -20.15
C MET A 1 9.64 -10.78 -19.49
N LYS A 2 8.41 -11.24 -19.21
CA LYS A 2 7.37 -10.39 -18.59
C LYS A 2 7.69 -10.29 -17.11
N THR A 3 8.28 -9.18 -16.68
CA THR A 3 8.34 -8.83 -15.26
C THR A 3 6.92 -8.71 -14.74
N SER A 4 6.57 -9.44 -13.68
CA SER A 4 5.28 -9.34 -13.02
C SER A 4 4.95 -7.88 -12.78
N GLN A 5 4.00 -7.36 -13.56
CA GLN A 5 3.54 -5.99 -13.45
C GLN A 5 2.89 -5.88 -12.08
N HIS A 6 3.51 -5.11 -11.17
CA HIS A 6 2.97 -4.90 -9.84
C HIS A 6 1.57 -4.28 -10.01
N PRO A 7 0.50 -4.91 -9.53
CA PRO A 7 -0.88 -4.54 -9.88
C PRO A 7 -1.28 -3.12 -9.44
N TYR A 8 -0.43 -2.43 -8.69
CA TYR A 8 -0.62 -1.06 -8.18
C TYR A 8 0.31 -0.02 -8.83
N ARG A 9 1.05 -0.37 -9.90
CA ARG A 9 2.08 0.51 -10.47
C ARG A 9 1.60 1.48 -11.57
N ASP A 10 0.32 1.45 -11.95
CA ASP A 10 -0.18 2.12 -13.16
C ASP A 10 -0.91 3.46 -12.90
N ASP A 11 -0.98 3.94 -11.66
CA ASP A 11 -1.85 5.08 -11.29
C ASP A 11 -1.17 6.46 -11.33
N HIS A 12 -0.09 6.66 -12.10
CA HIS A 12 0.69 7.91 -12.10
C HIS A 12 1.18 8.35 -10.70
N LEU A 13 1.25 7.41 -9.77
CA LEU A 13 1.69 7.66 -8.42
C LEU A 13 3.17 8.05 -8.46
N ASP A 14 3.49 9.26 -8.01
CA ASP A 14 4.87 9.72 -7.93
C ASP A 14 5.62 8.89 -6.87
N THR A 15 6.21 7.79 -7.32
CA THR A 15 6.94 6.85 -6.46
C THR A 15 8.17 7.46 -5.79
N THR A 16 8.55 8.70 -6.14
CA THR A 16 9.57 9.46 -5.41
C THR A 16 9.03 10.12 -4.14
N LYS A 17 7.70 10.24 -4.02
CA LYS A 17 7.00 10.87 -2.88
C LYS A 17 6.26 9.88 -2.00
N VAL A 18 5.89 8.73 -2.57
CA VAL A 18 5.17 7.68 -1.86
C VAL A 18 5.69 6.31 -2.25
N SER A 19 5.74 5.38 -1.31
CA SER A 19 6.11 3.98 -1.57
C SER A 19 5.14 3.04 -0.86
N LEU A 20 4.81 1.93 -1.53
CA LEU A 20 3.87 0.93 -1.05
C LEU A 20 4.58 -0.43 -1.00
N GLU A 21 4.49 -1.10 0.15
CA GLU A 21 5.06 -2.44 0.33
C GLU A 21 4.17 -3.34 1.19
N PRO A 22 4.19 -4.66 0.97
CA PRO A 22 3.51 -5.59 1.87
C PRO A 22 4.22 -5.58 3.23
N ALA A 23 3.46 -5.43 4.32
CA ALA A 23 4.03 -5.43 5.67
C ALA A 23 4.64 -6.80 6.05
N ARG A 24 4.22 -7.87 5.36
CA ARG A 24 4.86 -9.18 5.39
C ARG A 24 4.96 -9.69 3.96
N SER A 25 6.19 -9.86 3.47
CA SER A 25 6.46 -10.33 2.10
C SER A 25 5.77 -11.67 1.76
N THR A 26 5.51 -12.53 2.74
CA THR A 26 4.87 -13.84 2.58
C THR A 26 3.34 -13.79 2.48
N ASP A 27 2.71 -12.65 2.76
CA ASP A 27 1.26 -12.49 2.66
C ASP A 27 0.91 -11.27 1.79
N PRO A 28 0.85 -11.43 0.46
CA PRO A 28 0.53 -10.34 -0.46
C PRO A 28 -0.91 -9.82 -0.33
N ARG A 29 -1.78 -10.49 0.46
CA ARG A 29 -3.15 -10.02 0.77
C ARG A 29 -3.27 -9.45 2.18
N GLY A 30 -2.19 -9.49 2.95
CA GLY A 30 -2.15 -8.99 4.31
C GLY A 30 -2.08 -7.47 4.37
N ALA A 31 -1.68 -6.95 5.54
CA ALA A 31 -1.48 -5.53 5.71
C ALA A 31 -0.36 -5.01 4.79
N HIS A 32 -0.55 -3.79 4.30
CA HIS A 32 0.39 -3.03 3.51
C HIS A 32 0.85 -1.81 4.30
N VAL A 33 2.06 -1.35 4.03
CA VAL A 33 2.60 -0.09 4.54
C VAL A 33 2.73 0.88 3.38
N LEU A 34 2.14 2.06 3.53
CA LEU A 34 2.31 3.19 2.62
C LEU A 34 3.18 4.23 3.34
N HIS A 35 4.33 4.54 2.78
CA HIS A 35 5.12 5.71 3.15
C HIS A 35 4.69 6.90 2.31
N PHE A 36 4.59 8.06 2.94
CA PHE A 36 4.19 9.31 2.30
C PHE A 36 4.96 10.49 2.87
N ASP A 37 4.73 11.68 2.30
CA ASP A 37 5.39 12.92 2.69
C ASP A 37 6.94 12.80 2.66
N ARG A 38 7.47 12.22 1.57
CA ARG A 38 8.91 11.95 1.41
C ARG A 38 9.49 11.08 2.54
N SER A 39 8.71 10.15 3.06
CA SER A 39 9.05 9.23 4.16
C SER A 39 8.97 9.81 5.57
N HIS A 40 8.38 11.00 5.77
CA HIS A 40 8.09 11.53 7.11
C HIS A 40 6.78 10.98 7.70
N GLY A 41 5.93 10.38 6.88
CA GLY A 41 4.70 9.73 7.31
C GLY A 41 4.64 8.28 6.83
N TRP A 42 3.94 7.45 7.60
CA TRP A 42 3.56 6.11 7.16
C TRP A 42 2.19 5.72 7.72
N LEU A 43 1.49 4.87 6.97
CA LEU A 43 0.28 4.22 7.44
C LEU A 43 0.30 2.74 7.10
N ARG A 44 -0.23 1.93 8.02
CA ARG A 44 -0.46 0.51 7.83
C ARG A 44 -1.95 0.29 7.58
N PHE A 45 -2.28 -0.44 6.52
CA PHE A 45 -3.66 -0.66 6.14
C PHE A 45 -3.91 -2.06 5.58
N THR A 46 -5.16 -2.52 5.65
CA THR A 46 -5.63 -3.73 4.98
C THR A 46 -6.70 -3.38 3.94
N PHE A 47 -6.76 -4.15 2.86
CA PHE A 47 -7.76 -4.00 1.82
C PHE A 47 -8.78 -5.14 1.89
N VAL A 48 -10.04 -4.78 2.12
CA VAL A 48 -11.15 -5.73 2.20
C VAL A 48 -11.84 -5.77 0.84
N HIS A 49 -11.44 -6.72 -0.01
CA HIS A 49 -11.93 -6.85 -1.39
C HIS A 49 -13.27 -7.60 -1.54
N ARG A 50 -13.66 -8.44 -0.57
CA ARG A 50 -14.81 -9.36 -0.71
C ARG A 50 -16.08 -8.85 -0.05
N THR A 51 -16.46 -7.61 -0.33
CA THR A 51 -17.69 -6.95 0.16
C THR A 51 -18.37 -6.21 -0.98
N ALA A 52 -19.67 -5.93 -0.85
CA ALA A 52 -20.42 -5.15 -1.84
C ALA A 52 -19.82 -3.75 -2.06
N GLU A 53 -19.15 -3.23 -1.03
CA GLU A 53 -18.36 -2.01 -1.06
C GLU A 53 -16.94 -2.33 -0.55
N PRO A 54 -15.93 -2.38 -1.43
CA PRO A 54 -14.54 -2.59 -1.03
C PRO A 54 -14.04 -1.46 -0.13
N GLN A 55 -13.25 -1.80 0.91
CA GLN A 55 -12.77 -0.83 1.89
C GLN A 55 -11.26 -0.91 2.10
N ILE A 56 -10.67 0.24 2.42
CA ILE A 56 -9.30 0.35 2.94
C ILE A 56 -9.42 0.67 4.43
N VAL A 57 -8.97 -0.24 5.28
CA VAL A 57 -8.98 -0.06 6.74
C VAL A 57 -7.60 0.35 7.18
N ILE A 58 -7.46 1.55 7.73
CA ILE A 58 -6.21 2.04 8.31
C ILE A 58 -6.09 1.47 9.73
N GLU A 59 -5.09 0.63 9.94
CA GLU A 59 -4.82 0.00 11.24
C GLU A 59 -3.98 0.91 12.12
N GLN A 60 -2.98 1.57 11.54
CA GLN A 60 -2.07 2.49 12.22
C GLN A 60 -1.64 3.61 11.29
N ILE A 61 -1.41 4.79 11.86
CA ILE A 61 -0.90 5.95 11.15
C ILE A 61 0.09 6.70 12.03
N PHE A 62 1.16 7.19 11.42
CA PHE A 62 2.12 8.08 12.03
C PHE A 62 2.48 9.20 11.05
N TRP A 63 2.56 10.43 11.55
CA TRP A 63 2.99 11.61 10.81
C TRP A 63 3.53 12.65 11.79
N GLN A 64 4.66 13.30 11.44
CA GLN A 64 5.34 14.32 12.24
C GLN A 64 5.70 15.52 11.37
#